data_AF-A0AAD9V155-F1
#
_entry.id   AF-A0AAD9V155-F1
#
_cell.length_a   1.000
_cell.length_b   1.000
_cell.length_c   1.000
_cell.angle_alpha   90.00
_cell.angle_beta   90.00
_cell.angle_gamma   90.00
#
_symmetry.space_group_name_H-M   'P 1'
#
loop_
_entity.id
_entity.type
_entity.pdbx_description
1 polymer ?
#
loop_
_entity_poly.entity_id
_entity_poly.type
_entity_poly.pdbx_seq_one_letter_code
_entity_poly.pdbx_strand_id
1 'polypeptide(L)'
;MVKDTVQSLKAEDDKLTEKVEEVYVELKKVHENVKENHAICIEVFGLISEEYDLLNKFRDRALDKISTLEKSLKQLSTELSKVLMAIDQVQEYSYSYNLKLVGVPELEPRENAFQTSQLCSIIYNAIGVHVKPYDIDIAHRTTPRHAAER
;
A
#
# COMPACT_ATOMS: atom_id res chain seq x y z
N MET A 1 7.23 -90.73 36.03
CA MET A 1 8.14 -89.56 36.15
C MET A 1 8.73 -89.15 34.81
N VAL A 2 9.73 -89.83 34.22
CA VAL A 2 10.36 -89.34 32.96
C VAL A 2 9.39 -89.22 31.78
N LYS A 3 8.45 -90.16 31.62
CA LYS A 3 7.48 -90.18 30.52
C LYS A 3 6.47 -89.03 30.58
N ASP A 4 6.06 -88.66 31.79
CA ASP A 4 5.09 -87.58 32.04
C ASP A 4 5.70 -86.21 31.78
N THR A 5 6.99 -86.05 32.12
CA THR A 5 7.76 -84.82 31.83
C THR A 5 7.95 -84.62 30.32
N VAL A 6 8.24 -85.69 29.58
CA VAL A 6 8.40 -85.64 28.12
C VAL A 6 7.08 -85.27 27.41
N GLN A 7 5.93 -85.75 27.90
CA GLN A 7 4.63 -85.35 27.35
C GLN A 7 4.29 -83.88 27.64
N SER A 8 4.59 -83.40 28.85
CA SER A 8 4.38 -81.99 29.21
C SER A 8 5.21 -81.04 28.34
N LEU A 9 6.49 -81.37 28.11
CA LEU A 9 7.38 -80.58 27.26
C LEU A 9 6.90 -80.53 25.81
N LYS A 10 6.37 -81.65 25.30
CA LYS A 10 5.84 -81.72 23.93
C LYS A 10 4.60 -80.83 23.73
N ALA A 11 3.69 -80.83 24.70
CA ALA A 11 2.51 -79.96 24.65
C ALA A 11 2.87 -78.46 24.74
N GLU A 12 3.94 -78.13 25.48
CA GLU A 12 4.45 -76.76 25.55
C GLU A 12 5.12 -76.33 24.24
N ASP A 13 5.90 -77.21 23.61
CA ASP A 13 6.53 -76.98 22.29
C ASP A 13 5.48 -76.77 21.17
N ASP A 14 4.42 -77.57 21.16
CA ASP A 14 3.31 -77.41 20.22
C ASP A 14 2.62 -76.05 20.42
N LYS A 15 2.40 -75.63 21.67
CA LYS A 15 1.80 -74.32 22.02
C LYS A 15 2.72 -73.15 21.70
N LEU A 16 4.04 -73.30 21.86
CA LEU A 16 5.01 -72.31 21.43
C LEU A 16 5.00 -72.17 19.91
N THR A 17 4.93 -73.29 19.19
CA THR A 17 4.89 -73.30 17.72
C THR A 17 3.68 -72.54 17.19
N GLU A 18 2.49 -72.79 17.75
CA GLU A 18 1.26 -72.07 17.39
C GLU A 18 1.38 -70.56 17.63
N LYS A 19 1.93 -70.15 18.79
CA LYS A 19 2.15 -68.73 19.10
C LYS A 19 3.16 -68.06 18.16
N VAL A 20 4.22 -68.78 17.78
CA VAL A 20 5.22 -68.26 16.83
C VAL A 20 4.59 -68.04 15.47
N GLU A 21 3.73 -68.94 15.01
CA GLU A 21 2.99 -68.78 13.75
C GLU A 21 2.03 -67.58 13.80
N GLU A 22 1.28 -67.42 14.89
CA GLU A 22 0.37 -66.28 15.09
C GLU A 22 1.13 -64.95 15.05
N VAL A 23 2.22 -64.84 15.83
CA VAL A 23 3.08 -63.65 15.85
C VAL A 23 3.69 -63.38 14.47
N TYR A 24 4.10 -64.42 13.74
CA TYR A 24 4.65 -64.26 12.39
C TYR A 24 3.62 -63.66 11.42
N VAL A 25 2.35 -64.10 11.50
CA VAL A 25 1.26 -63.55 10.69
C VAL A 25 1.00 -62.08 11.05
N GLU A 26 0.99 -61.73 12.34
CA GLU A 26 0.82 -60.33 12.76
C GLU A 26 1.98 -59.44 12.32
N LEU A 27 3.23 -59.90 12.49
CA LEU A 27 4.42 -59.18 12.03
C LEU A 27 4.39 -58.92 10.52
N LYS A 28 3.91 -59.90 9.73
CA LYS A 28 3.75 -59.72 8.28
C LYS A 28 2.72 -58.65 7.94
N LYS A 29 1.56 -58.63 8.64
CA LYS A 29 0.54 -57.59 8.46
C LYS A 29 1.07 -56.20 8.81
N VAL A 30 1.77 -56.08 9.95
CA VAL A 30 2.37 -54.82 10.39
C VAL A 30 3.41 -54.34 9.38
N HIS A 31 4.25 -55.24 8.86
CA HIS A 31 5.26 -54.90 7.85
C HIS A 31 4.64 -54.29 6.58
N GLU A 32 3.59 -54.91 6.03
CA GLU A 32 2.91 -54.39 4.85
C GLU A 32 2.26 -53.03 5.13
N ASN A 33 1.58 -52.88 6.27
CA ASN A 33 0.98 -51.60 6.66
C ASN A 33 2.02 -50.47 6.81
N VAL A 34 3.19 -50.77 7.39
CA VAL A 34 4.28 -49.80 7.54
C VAL A 34 4.81 -49.40 6.16
N LYS A 35 4.96 -50.35 5.25
CA LYS A 35 5.44 -50.10 3.89
C LYS A 35 4.46 -49.23 3.09
N GLU A 36 3.17 -49.52 3.17
CA GLU A 36 2.12 -48.73 2.53
C GLU A 36 2.07 -47.30 3.09
N ASN A 37 2.05 -47.17 4.42
CA ASN A 37 2.09 -45.86 5.07
C ASN A 37 3.35 -45.06 4.73
N HIS A 38 4.51 -45.73 4.63
CA HIS A 38 5.75 -45.07 4.23
C HIS A 38 5.68 -44.49 2.82
N ALA A 39 5.10 -45.24 1.87
CA ALA A 39 4.89 -44.77 0.50
C ALA A 39 3.97 -43.55 0.46
N ILE A 40 2.85 -43.59 1.20
CA ILE A 40 1.91 -42.47 1.32
C ILE A 40 2.61 -41.24 1.91
N CYS A 41 3.41 -41.42 2.96
CA CYS A 41 4.15 -40.32 3.59
C CYS A 41 5.11 -39.63 2.61
N ILE A 42 5.81 -40.39 1.76
CA ILE A 42 6.71 -39.83 0.75
C ILE A 42 5.93 -38.98 -0.26
N GLU A 43 4.80 -39.50 -0.75
CA GLU A 43 3.95 -38.80 -1.72
C GLU A 43 3.39 -37.50 -1.15
N VAL A 44 2.81 -37.55 0.05
CA VAL A 44 2.26 -36.37 0.74
C VAL A 44 3.35 -35.34 1.00
N PHE A 45 4.54 -35.76 1.42
CA PHE A 45 5.66 -34.84 1.64
C PHE A 45 6.10 -34.16 0.34
N GLY A 46 6.12 -34.89 -0.78
CA GLY A 46 6.38 -34.33 -2.11
C GLY A 46 5.39 -33.24 -2.48
N LEU A 47 4.08 -33.50 -2.34
CA LEU A 47 3.02 -32.54 -2.63
C LEU A 47 3.15 -31.27 -1.78
N ILE A 48 3.38 -31.41 -0.46
CA ILE A 48 3.56 -30.27 0.44
C ILE A 48 4.78 -29.45 0.05
N SER A 49 5.89 -30.10 -0.34
CA SER A 49 7.10 -29.41 -0.79
C SER A 49 6.84 -28.59 -2.05
N GLU A 50 6.11 -29.14 -3.02
CA GLU A 50 5.75 -28.42 -4.25
C GLU A 50 4.85 -27.21 -3.98
N GLU A 51 3.84 -27.37 -3.11
CA GLU A 51 2.98 -26.26 -2.69
C GLU A 51 3.78 -25.16 -1.98
N TYR A 52 4.72 -25.54 -1.12
CA TYR A 52 5.60 -24.60 -0.43
C TYR A 52 6.48 -23.80 -1.40
N ASP A 53 7.04 -24.45 -2.42
CA ASP A 53 7.82 -23.79 -3.47
C ASP A 53 6.96 -22.83 -4.31
N LEU A 54 5.73 -23.22 -4.66
CA LEU A 54 4.77 -22.35 -5.34
C LEU A 54 4.44 -21.11 -4.50
N LEU A 55 4.21 -21.30 -3.20
CA LEU A 55 3.92 -20.21 -2.27
C LEU A 55 5.10 -19.24 -2.13
N ASN A 56 6.33 -19.76 -2.04
CA ASN A 56 7.53 -18.92 -2.02
C ASN A 56 7.67 -18.11 -3.31
N LYS A 57 7.49 -18.74 -4.48
CA LYS A 57 7.52 -18.02 -5.76
C LYS A 57 6.44 -16.94 -5.85
N PHE A 58 5.25 -17.20 -5.30
CA PHE A 58 4.20 -16.20 -5.22
C PHE A 58 4.58 -15.03 -4.31
N ARG A 59 5.09 -15.31 -3.11
CA ARG A 59 5.58 -14.30 -2.16
C ARG A 59 6.62 -13.40 -2.83
N ASP A 60 7.60 -13.98 -3.49
CA ASP A 60 8.71 -13.22 -4.09
C ASP A 60 8.19 -12.31 -5.23
N ARG A 61 7.26 -12.79 -6.07
CA ARG A 61 6.59 -11.95 -7.08
C ARG A 61 5.74 -10.84 -6.46
N ALA A 62 5.05 -11.12 -5.35
CA ALA A 62 4.25 -10.12 -4.66
C ALA A 62 5.14 -9.02 -4.08
N LEU A 63 6.27 -9.38 -3.45
CA LEU A 63 7.24 -8.43 -2.93
C LEU A 63 7.86 -7.56 -4.03
N ASP A 64 8.20 -8.14 -5.17
CA ASP A 64 8.74 -7.38 -6.32
C ASP A 64 7.74 -6.36 -6.86
N LYS A 65 6.47 -6.76 -7.00
CA LYS A 65 5.39 -5.85 -7.39
C LYS A 65 5.17 -4.73 -6.38
N ILE A 66 5.17 -5.04 -5.09
CA ILE A 66 5.04 -4.03 -4.02
C ILE A 66 6.20 -3.05 -4.08
N SER A 67 7.45 -3.53 -4.17
CA SER A 67 8.63 -2.66 -4.27
C SER A 67 8.58 -1.75 -5.50
N THR A 68 8.12 -2.28 -6.63
CA THR A 68 7.94 -1.49 -7.86
C THR A 68 6.88 -0.41 -7.68
N LEU A 69 5.75 -0.74 -7.06
CA LEU A 69 4.68 0.22 -6.78
C LEU A 69 5.15 1.33 -5.83
N GLU A 70 5.89 0.99 -4.78
CA GLU A 70 6.47 1.95 -3.84
C GLU A 70 7.42 2.94 -4.53
N LYS A 71 8.26 2.45 -5.45
CA LYS A 71 9.16 3.31 -6.24
C LYS A 71 8.37 4.28 -7.11
N SER A 72 7.37 3.78 -7.84
CA SER A 72 6.49 4.61 -8.69
C SER A 72 5.74 5.66 -7.88
N LEU A 73 5.23 5.31 -6.70
CA LEU A 73 4.54 6.25 -5.81
C LEU A 73 5.47 7.37 -5.32
N LYS A 74 6.71 7.02 -4.92
CA LYS A 74 7.72 8.02 -4.51
C LYS A 74 8.08 8.97 -5.65
N GLN A 75 8.23 8.44 -6.86
CA GLN A 75 8.48 9.26 -8.04
C GLN A 75 7.30 10.20 -8.31
N LEU A 76 6.07 9.69 -8.31
CA LEU A 76 4.87 10.51 -8.52
C LEU A 76 4.74 11.61 -7.47
N SER A 77 4.99 11.29 -6.20
CA SER A 77 4.99 12.29 -5.12
C SER A 77 6.03 13.38 -5.34
N THR A 78 7.22 13.02 -5.83
CA THR A 78 8.30 13.99 -6.13
C THR A 78 7.91 14.91 -7.28
N GLU A 79 7.35 14.35 -8.36
CA GLU A 79 6.88 15.15 -9.50
C GLU A 79 5.72 16.06 -9.10
N LEU A 80 4.79 15.60 -8.26
CA LEU A 80 3.70 16.42 -7.74
C LEU A 80 4.25 17.61 -6.92
N SER A 81 5.25 17.39 -6.06
CA SER A 81 5.90 18.48 -5.33
C SER A 81 6.53 19.52 -6.26
N LYS A 82 7.18 19.09 -7.34
CA LYS A 82 7.73 20.02 -8.35
C LYS A 82 6.64 20.83 -9.05
N VAL A 83 5.52 20.18 -9.39
CA VAL A 83 4.37 20.87 -10.01
C VAL A 83 3.78 21.90 -9.06
N LEU A 84 3.61 21.57 -7.78
CA LEU A 84 3.14 22.52 -6.76
C LEU A 84 4.07 23.73 -6.67
N MET A 85 5.38 23.50 -6.58
CA MET A 85 6.36 24.59 -6.56
C MET A 85 6.28 25.45 -7.83
N ALA A 86 6.10 24.84 -9.00
CA ALA A 86 5.95 25.58 -10.26
C ALA A 86 4.66 26.41 -10.28
N ILE A 87 3.55 25.88 -9.74
CA ILE A 87 2.29 26.62 -9.60
C ILE A 87 2.48 27.82 -8.67
N ASP A 88 3.12 27.63 -7.52
CA ASP A 88 3.38 28.71 -6.56
C ASP A 88 4.23 29.81 -7.21
N GLN A 89 5.28 29.43 -7.94
CA GLN A 89 6.13 30.38 -8.69
C GLN A 89 5.36 31.13 -9.77
N VAL A 90 4.48 30.45 -10.51
CA VAL A 90 3.64 31.09 -11.55
C VAL A 90 2.66 32.07 -10.92
N GLN A 91 2.06 31.71 -9.77
CA GLN A 91 1.16 32.60 -9.05
C GLN A 91 1.91 33.81 -8.49
N GLU A 92 3.05 33.60 -7.85
CA GLU A 92 3.90 34.68 -7.33
C GLU A 92 4.34 35.61 -8.46
N TYR A 93 4.80 35.07 -9.59
CA TYR A 93 5.13 35.86 -10.77
C TYR A 93 3.92 36.63 -11.32
N SER A 94 2.77 35.97 -11.46
CA SER A 94 1.54 36.59 -11.97
C SER A 94 1.03 37.70 -11.07
N TYR A 95 1.29 37.64 -9.77
CA TYR A 95 0.87 38.63 -8.78
C TYR A 95 1.96 39.63 -8.38
N SER A 96 3.18 39.48 -8.90
CA SER A 96 4.33 40.31 -8.53
C SER A 96 4.12 41.82 -8.79
N TYR A 97 3.25 42.16 -9.73
CA TYR A 97 2.89 43.55 -10.07
C TYR A 97 1.48 43.94 -9.60
N ASN A 98 0.80 43.09 -8.83
CA ASN A 98 -0.51 43.39 -8.30
C ASN A 98 -0.39 44.17 -6.99
N LEU A 99 -1.03 45.33 -6.95
CA LEU A 99 -1.12 46.16 -5.75
C LEU A 99 -2.52 46.05 -5.15
N LYS A 100 -2.58 45.71 -3.86
CA LYS A 100 -3.84 45.65 -3.11
C LYS A 100 -4.00 46.86 -2.22
N LEU A 101 -4.96 47.71 -2.56
CA LEU A 101 -5.37 48.85 -1.73
C LEU A 101 -6.50 48.41 -0.80
N VAL A 102 -6.32 48.63 0.51
CA VAL A 102 -7.28 48.24 1.56
C VAL A 102 -7.80 49.48 2.27
N GLY A 103 -9.09 49.50 2.59
CA GLY A 103 -9.72 50.64 3.29
C GLY A 103 -10.06 51.84 2.39
N VAL A 104 -9.97 51.68 1.07
CA VAL A 104 -10.33 52.73 0.11
C VAL A 104 -11.85 52.73 -0.10
N PRO A 105 -12.58 53.81 0.20
CA PRO A 105 -14.02 53.89 -0.03
C PRO A 105 -14.36 53.81 -1.52
N GLU A 106 -15.55 53.29 -1.82
CA GLU A 106 -16.10 53.27 -3.18
C GLU A 106 -16.51 54.69 -3.60
N LEU A 107 -16.26 55.05 -4.87
CA LEU A 107 -16.69 56.34 -5.41
C LEU A 107 -18.21 56.40 -5.60
N GLU A 108 -18.81 55.27 -5.99
CA GLU A 108 -20.25 55.08 -6.15
C GLU A 108 -20.61 53.59 -6.03
N PRO A 109 -21.89 53.23 -5.78
CA PRO A 109 -22.30 51.83 -5.53
C PRO A 109 -22.01 50.83 -6.67
N ARG A 110 -21.65 51.31 -7.86
CA ARG A 110 -21.27 50.50 -9.03
C ARG A 110 -20.08 51.11 -9.75
N GLU A 111 -19.04 51.43 -8.98
CA GLU A 111 -17.77 51.89 -9.54
C GLU A 111 -17.25 50.92 -10.60
N ASN A 112 -17.03 51.42 -11.81
CA ASN A 112 -16.51 50.63 -12.91
C ASN A 112 -14.97 50.58 -12.89
N ALA A 113 -14.39 49.72 -13.72
CA ALA A 113 -12.93 49.52 -13.78
C ALA A 113 -12.17 50.81 -14.11
N PHE A 114 -12.70 51.67 -14.98
CA PHE A 114 -12.05 52.92 -15.36
C PHE A 114 -12.02 53.93 -14.20
N GLN A 115 -13.13 54.09 -13.49
CA GLN A 115 -13.19 54.91 -12.27
C GLN A 115 -12.23 54.38 -11.19
N THR A 116 -12.18 53.05 -11.03
CA THR A 116 -11.25 52.40 -10.10
C THR A 116 -9.80 52.67 -10.49
N SER A 117 -9.45 52.58 -11.78
CA SER A 117 -8.10 52.91 -12.27
C SER A 117 -7.74 54.38 -12.05
N GLN A 118 -8.69 55.31 -12.23
CA GLN A 118 -8.47 56.72 -11.93
C GLN A 118 -8.19 56.93 -10.44
N LEU A 119 -8.98 56.30 -9.56
CA LEU A 119 -8.77 56.38 -8.12
C LEU A 119 -7.40 55.84 -7.72
N CYS A 120 -7.02 54.67 -8.24
CA CYS A 120 -5.69 54.09 -8.05
C CYS A 120 -4.58 55.06 -8.51
N SER A 121 -4.72 55.68 -9.69
CA SER A 121 -3.75 56.65 -10.20
C SER A 121 -3.62 57.86 -9.26
N ILE A 122 -4.72 58.41 -8.75
CA ILE A 122 -4.69 59.53 -7.79
C ILE A 122 -3.93 59.12 -6.52
N ILE A 123 -4.23 57.94 -5.97
CA ILE A 123 -3.60 57.42 -4.76
C ILE A 123 -2.09 57.21 -4.98
N TYR A 124 -1.69 56.57 -6.09
CA TYR A 124 -0.29 56.33 -6.39
C TYR A 124 0.49 57.63 -6.57
N ASN A 125 -0.06 58.61 -7.29
CA ASN A 125 0.58 59.92 -7.44
C ASN A 125 0.72 60.65 -6.11
N ALA A 126 -0.28 60.54 -5.21
CA ALA A 126 -0.24 61.17 -3.90
C ALA A 126 0.89 60.63 -3.00
N ILE A 127 1.30 59.37 -3.19
CA ILE A 127 2.42 58.75 -2.47
C ILE A 127 3.76 58.85 -3.23
N GLY A 128 3.82 59.65 -4.29
CA GLY A 128 5.04 59.90 -5.07
C GLY A 128 5.34 58.88 -6.16
N VAL A 129 4.40 57.97 -6.47
CA VAL A 129 4.55 57.03 -7.59
C VAL A 129 3.78 57.59 -8.79
N HIS A 130 4.52 58.05 -9.80
CA HIS A 130 3.92 58.65 -11.00
C HIS A 130 3.33 57.58 -11.93
N VAL A 131 2.04 57.31 -11.76
CA VAL A 131 1.27 56.34 -12.56
C VAL A 131 0.09 57.03 -13.22
N LYS A 132 -0.11 56.83 -14.51
CA LYS A 132 -1.29 57.30 -15.23
C LYS A 132 -2.31 56.18 -15.35
N PRO A 133 -3.61 56.46 -15.56
CA PRO A 133 -4.64 55.41 -15.59
C PRO A 133 -4.40 54.33 -16.66
N TYR A 134 -3.71 54.64 -17.76
CA TYR A 134 -3.37 53.69 -18.82
C TYR A 134 -2.10 52.88 -18.55
N ASP A 135 -1.34 53.20 -17.50
CA ASP A 135 -0.23 52.37 -17.02
C ASP A 135 -0.75 51.21 -16.14
N ILE A 136 -2.05 51.21 -15.82
CA ILE A 136 -2.75 50.18 -15.04
C ILE A 136 -3.50 49.26 -16.02
N ASP A 137 -3.08 48.00 -16.10
CA ASP A 137 -3.71 47.01 -16.98
C ASP A 137 -5.14 46.66 -16.52
N ILE A 138 -5.30 46.31 -15.24
CA ILE A 138 -6.59 45.94 -14.65
C ILE A 138 -6.74 46.59 -13.28
N ALA A 139 -7.90 47.23 -13.05
CA ALA A 139 -8.34 47.65 -11.72
C ALA A 139 -9.77 47.18 -11.47
N HIS A 140 -10.00 46.59 -10.31
CA HIS A 140 -11.33 46.16 -9.88
C HIS A 140 -11.42 46.11 -8.36
N ARG A 141 -12.64 46.27 -7.84
CA ARG A 141 -12.94 46.04 -6.43
C ARG A 141 -13.01 44.54 -6.16
N THR A 142 -12.41 44.10 -5.07
CA THR A 142 -12.54 42.72 -4.58
C THR A 142 -13.53 42.69 -3.42
N THR A 143 -14.50 41.78 -3.47
CA THR A 143 -15.42 41.57 -2.35
C THR A 143 -14.66 41.09 -1.11
N PRO A 144 -14.96 41.63 0.09
CA PRO A 144 -14.38 41.13 1.32
C PRO A 144 -14.73 39.66 1.50
N ARG A 145 -13.74 38.84 1.91
CA ARG A 145 -13.92 37.39 2.12
C ARG A 145 -15.04 37.03 3.11
N HIS A 146 -15.45 37.95 3.98
CA HIS A 146 -16.52 37.77 4.98
C HIS A 146 -17.81 38.54 4.65
N ALA A 147 -17.96 39.10 3.44
CA ALA A 147 -19.16 39.86 3.09
C ALA A 147 -20.41 38.98 2.88
N ALA A 148 -20.24 37.65 2.75
CA ALA A 148 -21.34 36.70 2.57
C ALA A 148 -21.89 36.11 3.90
N GLU A 149 -21.35 36.52 5.05
CA GLU A 149 -21.73 36.00 6.38
C GLU A 149 -22.52 37.02 7.24
N ARG A 150 -23.10 38.07 6.64
CA ARG A 150 -23.93 39.06 7.33
C ARG A 150 -25.33 39.16 6.73
#